data_AF-Q24ZE2-F1
#
_entry.id   AF-Q24ZE2-F1
#
_cell.length_a   1.000
_cell.length_b   1.000
_cell.length_c   1.000
_cell.angle_alpha   90.00
_cell.angle_beta   90.00
_cell.angle_gamma   90.00
#
_symmetry.space_group_name_H-M   'P 1'
#
loop_
_entity.id
_entity.type
_entity.pdbx_description
1 polymer ?
#
loop_
_entity_poly.entity_id
_entity_poly.type
_entity_poly.pdbx_seq_one_letter_code
_entity_poly.pdbx_strand_id
1 'polypeptide(L)'
;MPIPMKPSEIEELLQEFGSVSWKSFDSQQGEEGFFLLKVNPLPPLEELQLVVADICVEGVPVCVNKGKVYHSNSCNRHDHALDDVIEEALNRLKEETFLIAVHPNTYKPFLHSLLPYGGKPLAIPFNPVISYMNFPDHPHLNMGNNEALLPGIPLAIPDTICFTAEPNSGLGDTLKDRLLYTFDQLTIWLLRHQIWVATREITGHGKWIGPHEGQLEAEDFLQRLNPQGSCRCGNKKPYNFCHLKEDLKAFQSKHGFLHPIVIENYLQYKPLWRQQVFKTFRKINPWVDNVLKPQIELYEMLNSLSVGI
;
A
#
# COMPACT_ATOMS: atom_id res chain seq x y z
N MET A 1 8.62 9.33 18.53
CA MET A 1 9.89 9.29 17.78
C MET A 1 10.00 7.92 17.15
N PRO A 2 10.26 7.85 15.83
CA PRO A 2 10.59 6.61 15.17
C PRO A 2 11.89 6.04 15.76
N ILE A 3 12.05 4.72 15.66
CA ILE A 3 13.29 4.03 16.04
C ILE A 3 14.14 3.96 14.77
N PRO A 4 15.31 4.63 14.72
CA PRO A 4 16.16 4.56 13.53
C PRO A 4 16.66 3.13 13.33
N MET A 5 16.76 2.70 12.08
CA MET A 5 17.36 1.41 11.74
C MET A 5 18.88 1.49 11.88
N LYS A 6 19.51 0.38 12.28
CA LYS A 6 20.98 0.30 12.29
C LYS A 6 21.48 0.09 10.85
N PRO A 7 22.63 0.69 10.47
CA PRO A 7 23.22 0.47 9.15
C PRO A 7 23.43 -1.02 8.81
N SER A 8 23.80 -1.85 9.79
CA SER A 8 23.94 -3.30 9.60
C SER A 8 22.63 -4.01 9.25
N GLU A 9 21.50 -3.58 9.83
CA GLU A 9 20.18 -4.15 9.53
C GLU A 9 19.75 -3.78 8.11
N ILE A 10 20.08 -2.56 7.67
CA ILE A 10 19.84 -2.11 6.30
C ILE A 10 20.68 -2.96 5.34
N GLU A 11 22.00 -3.08 5.57
CA GLU A 11 22.91 -3.85 4.71
C GLU A 11 22.47 -5.32 4.58
N GLU A 12 22.07 -5.96 5.68
CA GLU A 12 21.52 -7.32 5.64
C GLU A 12 20.26 -7.43 4.76
N LEU A 13 19.32 -6.49 4.88
CA LEU A 13 18.11 -6.46 4.03
C LEU A 13 18.46 -6.28 2.55
N LEU A 14 19.44 -5.41 2.25
CA LEU A 14 19.92 -5.20 0.88
C LEU A 14 20.54 -6.47 0.30
N GLN A 15 21.34 -7.17 1.09
CA GLN A 15 22.00 -8.42 0.67
C GLN A 15 21.00 -9.56 0.49
N GLU A 16 20.06 -9.72 1.42
CA GLU A 16 19.14 -10.85 1.47
C GLU A 16 18.07 -10.77 0.38
N PHE A 17 17.43 -9.61 0.20
CA PHE A 17 16.43 -9.44 -0.84
C PHE A 17 17.06 -9.16 -2.22
N GLY A 18 18.19 -8.46 -2.29
CA GLY A 18 18.96 -8.18 -3.51
C GLY A 18 18.37 -7.10 -4.43
N SER A 19 17.06 -7.11 -4.67
CA SER A 19 16.36 -6.18 -5.59
C SER A 19 15.82 -4.93 -4.87
N VAL A 20 16.62 -4.38 -3.97
CA VAL A 20 16.25 -3.24 -3.11
C VAL A 20 17.45 -2.33 -2.89
N SER A 21 17.20 -1.04 -2.71
CA SER A 21 18.20 -0.05 -2.29
C SER A 21 17.65 0.81 -1.16
N TRP A 22 18.53 1.45 -0.38
CA TRP A 22 18.14 2.35 0.71
C TRP A 22 18.33 3.82 0.31
N LYS A 23 17.37 4.67 0.70
CA LYS A 23 17.42 6.12 0.53
C LYS A 23 17.11 6.80 1.87
N SER A 24 18.14 7.33 2.52
CA SER A 24 18.01 8.13 3.75
C SER A 24 17.50 9.55 3.45
N PHE A 25 16.72 10.11 4.37
CA PHE A 25 16.27 11.52 4.33
C PHE A 25 17.24 12.49 5.00
N ASP A 26 18.02 12.04 5.98
CA ASP A 26 18.94 12.87 6.73
C ASP A 26 20.18 12.05 7.14
N SER A 27 21.36 12.60 6.86
CA SER A 27 22.64 11.95 7.14
C SER A 27 23.09 12.10 8.59
N GLN A 28 22.45 12.96 9.39
CA GLN A 28 23.01 13.38 10.69
C GLN A 28 22.36 12.78 11.94
N GLN A 29 21.17 12.15 11.87
CA GLN A 29 20.45 11.66 13.06
C GLN A 29 19.87 10.26 12.93
N GLY A 30 20.68 9.27 12.53
CA GLY A 30 20.21 7.88 12.39
C GLY A 30 19.27 7.73 11.20
N GLU A 31 19.37 6.62 10.48
CA GLU A 31 18.85 6.56 9.12
C GLU A 31 17.34 6.33 9.12
N GLU A 32 16.57 7.43 9.10
CA GLU A 32 15.21 7.45 8.58
C GLU A 32 15.28 7.48 7.05
N GLY A 33 14.42 6.72 6.38
CA GLY A 33 14.48 6.60 4.93
C GLY A 33 13.41 5.68 4.35
N PHE A 34 13.53 5.44 3.04
CA PHE A 34 12.77 4.44 2.31
C PHE A 34 13.68 3.36 1.75
N PHE A 35 13.17 2.13 1.76
CA PHE A 35 13.65 1.11 0.84
C PHE A 35 13.01 1.35 -0.53
N LEU A 36 13.81 1.38 -1.59
CA LEU A 36 13.34 1.41 -2.97
C LEU A 36 13.48 0.02 -3.57
N LEU A 37 12.35 -0.65 -3.72
CA LEU A 37 12.24 -1.97 -4.31
C LEU A 37 12.11 -1.84 -5.82
N LYS A 38 12.97 -2.53 -6.57
CA LYS A 38 12.91 -2.61 -8.03
C LYS A 38 12.57 -4.04 -8.44
N VAL A 39 11.30 -4.31 -8.69
CA VAL A 39 10.73 -5.65 -8.71
C VAL A 39 10.14 -5.94 -10.10
N ASN A 40 10.41 -7.11 -10.65
CA ASN A 40 9.70 -7.61 -11.84
C ASN A 40 9.02 -8.91 -11.42
N PRO A 41 7.74 -8.87 -11.05
CA PRO A 41 7.10 -9.97 -10.33
C PRO A 41 6.73 -11.14 -11.26
N LEU A 42 6.84 -10.98 -12.58
CA LEU A 42 6.44 -12.01 -13.54
C LEU A 42 7.36 -13.25 -13.41
N PRO A 43 6.81 -14.44 -13.12
CA PRO A 43 7.59 -15.69 -13.07
C PRO A 43 8.09 -16.10 -14.46
N PRO A 44 9.01 -17.08 -14.54
CA PRO A 44 9.31 -17.77 -15.80
C PRO A 44 8.03 -18.30 -16.47
N LEU A 45 7.99 -18.26 -17.80
CA LEU A 45 6.77 -18.58 -18.56
C LEU A 45 6.28 -20.01 -18.30
N GLU A 46 7.22 -20.94 -18.14
CA GLU A 46 6.99 -22.34 -17.81
C GLU A 46 6.37 -22.56 -16.41
N GLU A 47 6.53 -21.61 -15.49
CA GLU A 47 5.99 -21.67 -14.12
C GLU A 47 4.75 -20.79 -13.94
N LEU A 48 4.47 -19.87 -14.87
CA LEU A 48 3.45 -18.83 -14.69
C LEU A 48 2.08 -19.37 -14.32
N GLN A 49 1.60 -20.39 -15.03
CA GLN A 49 0.31 -21.00 -14.73
C GLN A 49 0.28 -21.66 -13.35
N LEU A 50 1.36 -22.34 -12.96
CA LEU A 50 1.48 -23.02 -11.67
C LEU A 50 1.48 -22.01 -10.52
N VAL A 51 2.28 -20.94 -10.63
CA VAL A 51 2.35 -19.84 -9.67
C VAL A 51 0.99 -19.19 -9.47
N VAL A 52 0.28 -18.90 -10.55
CA VAL A 52 -1.04 -18.26 -10.48
C VAL A 52 -2.07 -19.20 -9.85
N ALA A 53 -2.02 -20.49 -10.17
CA ALA A 53 -2.88 -21.49 -9.55
C ALA A 53 -2.59 -21.70 -8.05
N ASP A 54 -1.33 -21.56 -7.62
CA ASP A 54 -0.97 -21.55 -6.20
C ASP A 54 -1.53 -20.31 -5.50
N ILE A 55 -1.36 -19.13 -6.11
CA ILE A 55 -1.89 -17.87 -5.58
C ILE A 55 -3.40 -17.94 -5.37
N CYS A 56 -4.14 -18.59 -6.28
CA CYS A 56 -5.59 -18.75 -6.20
C CYS A 56 -6.05 -19.61 -5.02
N VAL A 57 -5.20 -20.43 -4.41
CA VAL A 57 -5.59 -21.37 -3.36
C VAL A 57 -5.03 -20.95 -2.01
N GLU A 58 -5.94 -20.78 -1.04
CA GLU A 58 -5.59 -20.41 0.32
C GLU A 58 -4.66 -21.45 0.96
N GLY A 59 -3.61 -20.96 1.64
CA GLY A 59 -2.65 -21.80 2.35
C GLY A 59 -1.59 -22.48 1.47
N VAL A 60 -1.62 -22.31 0.15
CA VAL A 60 -0.54 -22.81 -0.73
C VAL A 60 0.60 -21.80 -0.75
N PRO A 61 1.84 -22.21 -0.41
CA PRO A 61 2.97 -21.30 -0.38
C PRO A 61 3.40 -20.91 -1.80
N VAL A 62 3.78 -19.66 -1.95
CA VAL A 62 4.40 -19.11 -3.16
C VAL A 62 5.77 -18.59 -2.79
N CYS A 63 6.77 -18.85 -3.63
CA CYS A 63 8.14 -18.43 -3.34
C CYS A 63 8.44 -17.08 -3.99
N VAL A 64 9.20 -16.23 -3.31
CA VAL A 64 9.76 -15.00 -3.87
C VAL A 64 11.28 -15.06 -3.77
N ASN A 65 11.96 -14.69 -4.84
CA ASN A 65 13.41 -14.58 -4.86
C ASN A 65 13.81 -13.38 -5.71
N LYS A 66 14.50 -12.42 -5.10
CA LYS A 66 15.01 -11.20 -5.76
C LYS A 66 13.92 -10.44 -6.54
N GLY A 67 12.73 -10.35 -5.98
CA GLY A 67 11.61 -9.63 -6.59
C GLY A 67 10.98 -10.34 -7.80
N LYS A 68 11.18 -11.65 -7.95
CA LYS A 68 10.43 -12.53 -8.86
C LYS A 68 9.64 -13.55 -8.06
N VAL A 69 8.45 -13.89 -8.54
CA VAL A 69 7.60 -14.95 -7.98
C VAL A 69 7.97 -16.29 -8.62
N TYR A 70 7.88 -17.38 -7.87
CA TYR A 70 8.19 -18.74 -8.30
C TYR A 70 7.23 -19.76 -7.69
N HIS A 71 7.06 -20.88 -8.39
CA HIS A 71 6.29 -22.01 -7.88
C HIS A 71 7.01 -22.61 -6.68
N SER A 72 6.26 -23.05 -5.66
CA SER A 72 6.89 -23.70 -4.52
C SER A 72 7.27 -25.14 -4.87
N ASN A 73 8.54 -25.50 -4.68
CA ASN A 73 9.01 -26.89 -4.77
C ASN A 73 8.33 -27.85 -3.77
N SER A 74 7.58 -27.31 -2.81
CA SER A 74 6.81 -28.08 -1.83
C SER A 74 5.34 -28.27 -2.22
N CYS A 75 4.92 -27.77 -3.39
CA CYS A 75 3.56 -27.93 -3.86
C CYS A 75 3.30 -29.40 -4.24
N ASN A 76 2.36 -30.04 -3.53
CA ASN A 76 1.96 -31.43 -3.77
C ASN A 76 0.70 -31.53 -4.63
N ARG A 77 0.28 -30.43 -5.27
CA ARG A 77 -0.93 -30.40 -6.10
C ARG A 77 -0.65 -31.00 -7.47
N HIS A 78 -1.59 -31.81 -7.94
CA HIS A 78 -1.54 -32.38 -9.28
C HIS A 78 -2.39 -31.60 -10.30
N ASP A 79 -3.31 -30.75 -9.83
CA ASP A 79 -4.20 -29.95 -10.68
C ASP A 79 -4.04 -28.45 -10.37
N HIS A 80 -3.84 -27.68 -11.44
CA HIS A 80 -3.61 -26.24 -11.47
C HIS A 80 -4.56 -25.55 -12.46
N ALA A 81 -5.81 -26.04 -12.54
CA ALA A 81 -6.85 -25.41 -13.34
C ALA A 81 -7.08 -23.94 -12.93
N LEU A 82 -7.21 -23.08 -13.94
CA LEU A 82 -7.55 -21.67 -13.80
C LEU A 82 -8.87 -21.38 -14.54
N ASP A 83 -9.48 -20.26 -14.19
CA ASP A 83 -10.62 -19.74 -14.95
C ASP A 83 -10.16 -19.28 -16.33
N ASP A 84 -10.95 -19.56 -17.38
CA ASP A 84 -10.66 -19.21 -18.78
C ASP A 84 -10.20 -17.76 -18.96
N VAL A 85 -10.80 -16.79 -18.23
CA VAL A 85 -10.42 -15.37 -18.34
C VAL A 85 -9.02 -15.11 -17.78
N ILE A 86 -8.63 -15.85 -16.74
CA ILE A 86 -7.31 -15.76 -16.14
C ILE A 86 -6.31 -16.38 -17.12
N GLU A 87 -6.59 -17.56 -17.67
CA GLU A 87 -5.73 -18.19 -18.67
C GLU A 87 -5.50 -17.28 -19.88
N GLU A 88 -6.56 -16.63 -20.39
CA GLU A 88 -6.43 -15.64 -21.45
C GLU A 88 -5.56 -14.44 -21.02
N ALA A 89 -5.75 -13.93 -19.81
CA ALA A 89 -4.95 -12.84 -19.27
C ALA A 89 -3.46 -13.18 -19.14
N LEU A 90 -3.12 -14.42 -18.76
CA LEU A 90 -1.73 -14.87 -18.65
C LEU A 90 -0.97 -14.74 -19.97
N ASN A 91 -1.64 -15.00 -21.09
CA ASN A 91 -1.05 -14.87 -22.44
C ASN A 91 -0.76 -13.41 -22.84
N ARG A 92 -1.27 -12.42 -22.10
CA ARG A 92 -1.08 -10.99 -22.37
C ARG A 92 -0.06 -10.34 -21.45
N LEU A 93 0.37 -11.03 -20.39
CA LEU A 93 1.33 -10.50 -19.43
C LEU A 93 2.68 -10.25 -20.09
N LYS A 94 3.35 -9.18 -19.66
CA LYS A 94 4.69 -8.80 -20.11
C LYS A 94 5.55 -8.51 -18.90
N GLU A 95 6.85 -8.70 -19.07
CA GLU A 95 7.81 -8.25 -18.07
C GLU A 95 7.64 -6.74 -17.84
N GLU A 96 7.46 -6.36 -16.59
CA GLU A 96 7.32 -4.98 -16.17
C GLU A 96 8.08 -4.80 -14.87
N THR A 97 8.87 -3.72 -14.80
CA THR A 97 9.61 -3.41 -13.59
C THR A 97 8.87 -2.34 -12.81
N PHE A 98 8.49 -2.70 -11.59
CA PHE A 98 7.87 -1.84 -10.62
C PHE A 98 8.92 -1.20 -9.71
N LEU A 99 8.75 0.08 -9.42
CA LEU A 99 9.50 0.81 -8.40
C LEU A 99 8.58 1.19 -7.24
N ILE A 100 8.83 0.62 -6.07
CA ILE A 100 8.01 0.82 -4.86
C ILE A 100 8.89 1.39 -3.74
N ALA A 101 8.48 2.51 -3.13
CA ALA A 101 9.03 2.93 -1.83
C ALA A 101 8.38 2.13 -0.72
N VAL A 102 9.18 1.63 0.21
CA VAL A 102 8.72 1.00 1.43
C VAL A 102 9.28 1.76 2.62
N HIS A 103 8.40 2.41 3.38
CA HIS A 103 8.73 3.03 4.65
C HIS A 103 8.63 1.99 5.77
N PRO A 104 9.66 1.80 6.60
CA PRO A 104 9.64 0.79 7.66
C PRO A 104 8.58 1.01 8.76
N ASN A 105 8.11 2.25 8.92
CA ASN A 105 7.12 2.64 9.92
C ASN A 105 7.53 2.26 11.36
N THR A 106 8.75 2.63 11.78
CA THR A 106 9.37 2.24 13.05
C THR A 106 8.88 3.01 14.29
N TYR A 107 7.65 3.52 14.29
CA TYR A 107 7.12 4.22 15.45
C TYR A 107 6.93 3.28 16.64
N LYS A 108 6.81 3.85 17.85
CA LYS A 108 6.61 3.04 19.05
C LYS A 108 5.27 2.28 18.98
N PRO A 109 5.21 1.01 19.41
CA PRO A 109 4.00 0.18 19.33
C PRO A 109 2.73 0.79 19.92
N PHE A 110 2.83 1.57 20.99
CA PHE A 110 1.68 2.28 21.58
C PHE A 110 0.99 3.25 20.60
N LEU A 111 1.74 3.80 19.63
CA LEU A 111 1.18 4.67 18.60
C LEU A 111 0.57 3.88 17.44
N HIS A 112 0.84 2.58 17.30
CA HIS A 112 0.36 1.79 16.16
C HIS A 112 -1.17 1.69 16.14
N SER A 113 -1.82 1.57 17.31
CA SER A 113 -3.29 1.57 17.39
C SER A 113 -3.92 2.93 17.09
N LEU A 114 -3.13 4.01 17.08
CA LEU A 114 -3.59 5.37 16.81
C LEU A 114 -3.26 5.84 15.38
N LEU A 115 -2.45 5.07 14.64
CA LEU A 115 -2.06 5.40 13.28
C LEU A 115 -2.91 4.61 12.28
N PRO A 116 -3.37 5.23 11.18
CA PRO A 116 -4.28 4.63 10.20
C PRO A 116 -3.75 3.36 9.51
N TYR A 117 -2.46 3.01 9.72
CA TYR A 117 -1.80 1.87 9.09
C TYR A 117 -1.25 0.85 10.10
N GLY A 118 -1.61 0.93 11.39
CA GLY A 118 -1.36 -0.15 12.36
C GLY A 118 0.11 -0.50 12.60
N GLY A 119 1.04 0.41 12.31
CA GLY A 119 2.48 0.15 12.39
C GLY A 119 3.04 -0.76 11.27
N LYS A 120 2.25 -1.09 10.23
CA LYS A 120 2.74 -1.81 9.05
C LYS A 120 3.69 -0.93 8.23
N PRO A 121 4.69 -1.50 7.55
CA PRO A 121 5.42 -0.77 6.54
C PRO A 121 4.48 -0.13 5.51
N LEU A 122 4.79 1.08 5.05
CA LEU A 122 3.99 1.79 4.04
C LEU A 122 4.61 1.56 2.67
N ALA A 123 3.84 0.99 1.75
CA ALA A 123 4.30 0.71 0.39
C ALA A 123 3.67 1.69 -0.61
N ILE A 124 4.51 2.51 -1.25
CA ILE A 124 4.11 3.59 -2.17
C ILE A 124 4.59 3.24 -3.58
N PRO A 125 3.69 2.97 -4.54
CA PRO A 125 4.06 2.71 -5.92
C PRO A 125 4.44 4.00 -6.67
N PHE A 126 5.60 4.02 -7.32
CA PHE A 126 6.06 5.16 -8.12
C PHE A 126 5.99 4.93 -9.62
N ASN A 127 6.42 3.75 -10.08
CA ASN A 127 6.49 3.46 -11.51
C ASN A 127 6.19 1.97 -11.77
N PRO A 128 5.13 1.65 -12.52
CA PRO A 128 4.03 2.55 -12.89
C PRO A 128 3.32 3.13 -11.66
N VAL A 129 2.62 4.25 -11.84
CA VAL A 129 1.80 4.85 -10.79
C VAL A 129 0.54 4.01 -10.60
N ILE A 130 0.42 3.39 -9.44
CA ILE A 130 -0.78 2.61 -9.05
C ILE A 130 -1.54 3.40 -7.98
N SER A 131 -2.67 3.99 -8.36
CA SER A 131 -3.45 4.89 -7.52
C SER A 131 -4.94 4.71 -7.78
N TYR A 132 -5.79 5.16 -6.86
CA TYR A 132 -7.23 5.26 -7.05
C TYR A 132 -7.62 6.23 -8.17
N MET A 133 -6.72 7.14 -8.57
CA MET A 133 -6.94 7.98 -9.76
C MET A 133 -6.90 7.13 -11.03
N ASN A 134 -5.98 6.17 -11.11
CA ASN A 134 -5.80 5.30 -12.27
C ASN A 134 -6.67 4.04 -12.21
N PHE A 135 -6.88 3.52 -11.00
CA PHE A 135 -7.56 2.26 -10.72
C PHE A 135 -8.59 2.45 -9.59
N PRO A 136 -9.69 3.17 -9.86
CA PRO A 136 -10.65 3.58 -8.83
C PRO A 136 -11.35 2.44 -8.08
N ASP A 137 -11.44 1.27 -8.70
CA ASP A 137 -12.08 0.04 -8.25
C ASP A 137 -11.07 -1.02 -7.77
N HIS A 138 -9.79 -0.65 -7.61
CA HIS A 138 -8.78 -1.59 -7.16
C HIS A 138 -9.00 -1.98 -5.69
N PRO A 139 -9.17 -3.28 -5.36
CA PRO A 139 -9.63 -3.70 -4.03
C PRO A 139 -8.58 -3.57 -2.91
N HIS A 140 -7.31 -3.50 -3.28
CA HIS A 140 -6.17 -3.55 -2.35
C HIS A 140 -5.27 -2.31 -2.36
N LEU A 141 -5.86 -1.13 -2.59
CA LEU A 141 -5.20 0.15 -2.36
C LEU A 141 -5.74 0.80 -1.08
N ASN A 142 -4.88 1.47 -0.32
CA ASN A 142 -5.30 2.42 0.70
C ASN A 142 -5.22 3.81 0.12
N MET A 143 -6.28 4.60 0.32
CA MET A 143 -6.30 5.95 -0.21
C MET A 143 -5.33 6.85 0.55
N GLY A 144 -4.67 7.70 -0.20
CA GLY A 144 -3.74 8.69 0.30
C GLY A 144 -4.40 9.63 1.29
N ASN A 145 -3.60 10.06 2.26
CA ASN A 145 -4.02 10.97 3.29
C ASN A 145 -3.25 12.28 3.21
N ASN A 146 -3.89 13.28 2.61
CA ASN A 146 -3.37 14.66 2.48
C ASN A 146 -3.19 15.38 3.83
N GLU A 147 -3.71 14.80 4.92
CA GLU A 147 -3.67 15.37 6.26
C GLU A 147 -3.08 14.39 7.28
N ALA A 148 -2.49 13.28 6.83
CA ALA A 148 -1.80 12.38 7.72
C ALA A 148 -0.58 13.09 8.30
N LEU A 149 -0.58 13.23 9.62
CA LEU A 149 0.63 13.54 10.35
C LEU A 149 1.33 12.21 10.60
N LEU A 150 2.33 11.86 9.78
CA LEU A 150 3.41 11.06 10.36
C LEU A 150 3.94 11.88 11.55
N PRO A 151 4.13 11.32 12.76
CA PRO A 151 4.39 12.10 13.96
C PRO A 151 5.47 13.20 13.79
N GLY A 152 5.03 14.45 13.58
CA GLY A 152 5.88 15.63 13.37
C GLY A 152 6.02 16.12 11.92
N ILE A 153 5.56 15.35 10.92
CA ILE A 153 5.67 15.65 9.49
C ILE A 153 4.25 15.75 8.90
N PRO A 154 3.77 16.96 8.53
CA PRO A 154 2.61 17.09 7.65
C PRO A 154 2.98 16.61 6.25
N LEU A 155 2.98 15.29 6.05
CA LEU A 155 3.23 14.67 4.76
C LEU A 155 1.89 14.23 4.17
N ALA A 156 1.59 14.68 2.96
CA ALA A 156 0.56 14.02 2.17
C ALA A 156 1.07 12.61 1.86
N ILE A 157 0.48 11.60 2.50
CA ILE A 157 0.77 10.20 2.16
C ILE A 157 -0.01 9.92 0.87
N PRO A 158 0.65 9.52 -0.23
CA PRO A 158 -0.06 9.13 -1.46
C PRO A 158 -0.82 7.82 -1.25
N ASP A 159 -1.50 7.33 -2.29
CA ASP A 159 -2.09 5.99 -2.23
C ASP A 159 -1.01 4.95 -1.94
N THR A 160 -1.33 4.00 -1.06
CA THR A 160 -0.41 2.94 -0.64
C THR A 160 -0.99 1.57 -0.97
N ILE A 161 -0.12 0.57 -1.14
CA ILE A 161 -0.53 -0.82 -1.35
C ILE A 161 -0.96 -1.44 -0.02
N CYS A 162 -2.14 -2.06 0.00
CA CYS A 162 -2.59 -2.93 1.09
C CYS A 162 -2.19 -4.37 0.78
N PHE A 163 -0.96 -4.74 1.17
CA PHE A 163 -0.39 -6.07 0.84
C PHE A 163 -0.76 -7.18 1.84
N THR A 164 -1.45 -6.86 2.94
CA THR A 164 -1.90 -7.87 3.92
C THR A 164 -3.14 -7.40 4.66
N ALA A 165 -4.10 -8.31 4.84
CA ALA A 165 -5.27 -8.11 5.69
C ALA A 165 -4.93 -8.19 7.19
N GLU A 166 -3.82 -8.84 7.55
CA GLU A 166 -3.41 -9.14 8.92
C GLU A 166 -2.22 -8.27 9.36
N PRO A 167 -2.43 -7.21 10.16
CA PRO A 167 -1.34 -6.33 10.60
C PRO A 167 -0.39 -6.92 11.62
N ASN A 168 -0.92 -7.81 12.46
CA ASN A 168 -0.28 -8.21 13.71
C ASN A 168 0.10 -9.69 13.73
N SER A 169 -0.47 -10.49 12.83
CA SER A 169 -0.13 -11.90 12.62
C SER A 169 0.63 -12.04 11.30
N GLY A 170 1.67 -12.87 11.29
CA GLY A 170 2.37 -13.28 10.07
C GLY A 170 3.47 -12.35 9.54
N LEU A 171 3.65 -11.13 10.06
CA LEU A 171 4.75 -10.25 9.62
C LEU A 171 6.12 -10.66 10.20
N GLY A 172 6.19 -11.54 11.18
CA GLY A 172 7.43 -11.88 11.90
C GLY A 172 7.71 -11.00 13.12
N ASP A 173 8.70 -11.41 13.91
CA ASP A 173 8.95 -10.86 15.26
C ASP A 173 9.89 -9.66 15.26
N THR A 174 10.78 -9.58 14.27
CA THR A 174 11.76 -8.48 14.15
C THR A 174 11.39 -7.52 13.02
N LEU A 175 11.89 -6.27 13.07
CA LEU A 175 11.69 -5.31 11.97
C LEU A 175 12.23 -5.85 10.63
N LYS A 176 13.34 -6.60 10.69
CA LYS A 176 13.94 -7.25 9.52
C LYS A 176 12.95 -8.26 8.91
N ASP A 177 12.41 -9.17 9.71
CA ASP A 177 11.45 -10.19 9.23
C ASP A 177 10.22 -9.51 8.62
N ARG A 178 9.73 -8.45 9.26
CA ARG A 178 8.58 -7.66 8.80
C ARG A 178 8.84 -7.03 7.44
N LEU A 179 10.04 -6.48 7.23
CA LEU A 179 10.42 -5.88 5.96
C LEU A 179 10.61 -6.94 4.87
N LEU A 180 11.30 -8.05 5.14
CA LEU A 180 11.44 -9.15 4.18
C LEU A 180 10.08 -9.71 3.76
N TYR A 181 9.21 -9.99 4.73
CA TYR A 181 7.84 -10.40 4.47
C TYR A 181 7.09 -9.37 3.63
N THR A 182 7.19 -8.08 3.97
CA THR A 182 6.60 -7.01 3.16
C THR A 182 7.12 -7.03 1.73
N PHE A 183 8.42 -7.21 1.51
CA PHE A 183 9.00 -7.20 0.16
C PHE A 183 8.50 -8.39 -0.68
N ASP A 184 8.36 -9.55 -0.06
CA ASP A 184 7.80 -10.74 -0.71
C ASP A 184 6.32 -10.55 -1.03
N GLN A 185 5.51 -10.11 -0.06
CA GLN A 185 4.09 -9.86 -0.27
C GLN A 185 3.84 -8.78 -1.32
N LEU A 186 4.67 -7.73 -1.38
CA LEU A 186 4.57 -6.72 -2.44
C LEU A 186 4.87 -7.32 -3.81
N THR A 187 5.87 -8.19 -3.90
CA THR A 187 6.19 -8.87 -5.16
C THR A 187 5.00 -9.72 -5.65
N ILE A 188 4.40 -10.50 -4.76
CA ILE A 188 3.19 -11.30 -5.08
C ILE A 188 2.02 -10.37 -5.44
N TRP A 189 1.80 -9.31 -4.67
CA TRP A 189 0.74 -8.35 -4.92
C TRP A 189 0.85 -7.71 -6.30
N LEU A 190 2.06 -7.38 -6.75
CA LEU A 190 2.28 -6.78 -8.06
C LEU A 190 1.99 -7.76 -9.21
N LEU A 191 2.29 -9.05 -9.06
CA LEU A 191 1.84 -10.07 -10.01
C LEU A 191 0.31 -10.13 -10.09
N ARG A 192 -0.36 -10.13 -8.93
CA ARG A 192 -1.83 -10.08 -8.86
C ARG A 192 -2.39 -8.83 -9.54
N HIS A 193 -1.73 -7.68 -9.36
CA HIS A 193 -2.10 -6.43 -10.01
C HIS A 193 -1.99 -6.53 -11.54
N GLN A 194 -0.91 -7.09 -12.09
CA GLN A 194 -0.78 -7.27 -13.54
C GLN A 194 -1.91 -8.15 -14.12
N ILE A 195 -2.26 -9.23 -13.42
CA ILE A 195 -3.36 -10.12 -13.81
C ILE A 195 -4.71 -9.39 -13.72
N TRP A 196 -4.90 -8.60 -12.67
CA TRP A 196 -6.10 -7.77 -12.50
C TRP A 196 -6.24 -6.75 -13.63
N VAL A 197 -5.16 -6.09 -14.05
CA VAL A 197 -5.17 -5.17 -15.19
C VAL A 197 -5.49 -5.92 -16.49
N ALA A 198 -4.82 -7.04 -16.75
CA ALA A 198 -5.04 -7.82 -17.98
C ALA A 198 -6.48 -8.36 -18.09
N THR A 199 -7.04 -8.89 -17.00
CA THR A 199 -8.45 -9.34 -16.96
C THR A 199 -9.43 -8.17 -17.13
N ARG A 200 -9.09 -6.98 -16.62
CA ARG A 200 -9.86 -5.75 -16.85
C ARG A 200 -9.87 -5.35 -18.31
N GLU A 201 -8.74 -5.44 -19.01
CA GLU A 201 -8.67 -5.14 -20.44
C GLU A 201 -9.51 -6.11 -21.28
N ILE A 202 -9.68 -7.35 -20.82
CA ILE A 202 -10.50 -8.37 -21.49
C ILE A 202 -11.99 -8.13 -21.25
N THR A 203 -12.40 -7.90 -19.99
CA THR A 203 -13.81 -7.96 -19.58
C THR A 203 -14.44 -6.61 -19.20
N GLY A 204 -13.63 -5.56 -19.08
CA GLY A 204 -14.01 -4.28 -18.48
C GLY A 204 -13.91 -4.24 -16.95
N HIS A 205 -13.73 -5.39 -16.28
CA HIS A 205 -13.62 -5.50 -14.83
C HIS A 205 -12.40 -6.34 -14.43
N GLY A 206 -11.58 -5.81 -13.52
CA GLY A 206 -10.40 -6.56 -13.07
C GLY A 206 -10.80 -7.68 -12.09
N LYS A 207 -10.29 -8.89 -12.35
CA LYS A 207 -10.44 -10.04 -11.44
C LYS A 207 -9.21 -10.13 -10.55
N TRP A 208 -9.40 -9.96 -9.24
CA TRP A 208 -8.34 -10.20 -8.27
C TRP A 208 -8.22 -11.71 -8.04
N ILE A 209 -7.00 -12.23 -7.91
CA ILE A 209 -6.76 -13.66 -7.70
C ILE A 209 -6.31 -13.93 -6.26
N GLY A 210 -6.78 -15.04 -5.69
CA GLY A 210 -6.32 -15.56 -4.41
C GLY A 210 -7.18 -15.19 -3.20
N PRO A 211 -6.81 -15.67 -2.00
CA PRO A 211 -7.52 -15.32 -0.78
C PRO A 211 -7.51 -13.79 -0.63
N HIS A 212 -8.65 -13.22 -0.26
CA HIS A 212 -9.00 -11.79 -0.36
C HIS A 212 -9.53 -11.32 -1.73
N GLU A 213 -10.11 -12.23 -2.51
CA GLU A 213 -11.07 -11.91 -3.57
C GLU A 213 -12.25 -11.09 -3.03
N GLY A 214 -12.55 -9.98 -3.70
CA GLY A 214 -13.70 -9.15 -3.42
C GLY A 214 -13.63 -7.87 -4.24
N GLN A 215 -14.67 -7.60 -5.03
CA GLN A 215 -14.88 -6.23 -5.49
C GLN A 215 -15.08 -5.37 -4.25
N LEU A 216 -14.45 -4.20 -4.20
CA LEU A 216 -14.75 -3.24 -3.17
C LEU A 216 -16.16 -2.73 -3.45
N GLU A 217 -17.15 -3.20 -2.70
CA GLU A 217 -18.51 -2.69 -2.81
C GLU A 217 -18.52 -1.20 -2.46
N ALA A 218 -19.45 -0.44 -3.03
CA ALA A 218 -19.53 1.02 -2.85
C ALA A 218 -19.55 1.44 -1.36
N GLU A 219 -20.13 0.60 -0.50
CA GLU A 219 -20.14 0.76 0.95
C GLU A 219 -18.79 0.50 1.64
N ASP A 220 -18.00 -0.46 1.14
CA ASP A 220 -16.70 -0.82 1.70
C ASP A 220 -15.64 0.26 1.40
N PHE A 221 -15.88 1.08 0.36
CA PHE A 221 -15.14 2.32 0.14
C PHE A 221 -15.17 3.23 1.37
N LEU A 222 -16.32 3.41 2.05
CA LEU A 222 -16.43 4.37 3.15
C LEU A 222 -15.50 4.06 4.34
N GLN A 223 -15.14 2.80 4.53
CA GLN A 223 -14.27 2.37 5.62
C GLN A 223 -12.78 2.55 5.29
N ARG A 224 -12.44 2.65 3.99
CA ARG A 224 -11.06 2.65 3.48
C ARG A 224 -10.61 4.01 2.93
N LEU A 225 -11.54 4.95 2.73
CA LEU A 225 -11.27 6.21 2.07
C LEU A 225 -11.03 7.39 3.01
N ASN A 226 -10.07 8.22 2.59
CA ASN A 226 -9.88 9.57 3.09
C ASN A 226 -10.89 10.51 2.40
N PRO A 227 -11.80 11.19 3.12
CA PRO A 227 -12.73 12.15 2.53
C PRO A 227 -12.07 13.29 1.74
N GLN A 228 -10.80 13.62 2.01
CA GLN A 228 -10.03 14.61 1.25
C GLN A 228 -9.21 14.02 0.08
N GLY A 229 -9.22 12.70 -0.09
CA GLY A 229 -8.52 12.01 -1.17
C GLY A 229 -9.24 12.10 -2.52
N SER A 230 -8.63 11.55 -3.57
CA SER A 230 -9.21 11.48 -4.90
C SER A 230 -10.52 10.68 -4.91
N CYS A 231 -11.50 11.08 -5.73
CA CYS A 231 -12.75 10.34 -5.81
C CYS A 231 -12.63 9.08 -6.69
N ARG A 232 -13.31 7.99 -6.31
CA ARG A 232 -13.41 6.72 -7.07
C ARG A 232 -14.05 6.82 -8.46
N CYS A 233 -14.52 7.99 -8.89
CA CYS A 233 -14.94 8.16 -10.28
C CYS A 233 -13.86 8.80 -11.16
N GLY A 234 -12.66 9.04 -10.63
CA GLY A 234 -11.57 9.72 -11.33
C GLY A 234 -11.73 11.24 -11.42
N ASN A 235 -12.81 11.82 -10.91
CA ASN A 235 -12.96 13.27 -10.88
C ASN A 235 -11.91 13.91 -9.96
N LYS A 236 -11.40 15.08 -10.37
CA LYS A 236 -10.42 15.88 -9.58
C LYS A 236 -11.00 16.48 -8.29
N LYS A 237 -12.30 16.29 -8.02
CA LYS A 237 -12.93 16.76 -6.79
C LYS A 237 -12.57 15.79 -5.64
N PRO A 238 -12.30 16.29 -4.43
CA PRO A 238 -12.12 15.43 -3.27
C PRO A 238 -13.35 14.55 -3.03
N TYR A 239 -13.14 13.35 -2.49
CA TYR A 239 -14.19 12.34 -2.31
C TYR A 239 -15.42 12.88 -1.56
N ASN A 240 -15.20 13.68 -0.52
CA ASN A 240 -16.26 14.33 0.28
C ASN A 240 -17.16 15.28 -0.51
N PHE A 241 -16.67 15.84 -1.62
CA PHE A 241 -17.40 16.74 -2.51
C PHE A 241 -17.87 16.06 -3.80
N CYS A 242 -17.72 14.73 -3.92
CA CYS A 242 -18.08 14.00 -5.12
C CYS A 242 -19.05 12.83 -4.85
N HIS A 243 -18.60 11.71 -4.27
CA HIS A 243 -19.41 10.49 -4.10
C HIS A 243 -19.67 10.11 -2.64
N LEU A 244 -19.03 10.78 -1.66
CA LEU A 244 -19.20 10.44 -0.25
C LEU A 244 -20.68 10.45 0.17
N LYS A 245 -21.47 11.44 -0.28
CA LYS A 245 -22.86 11.55 0.13
C LYS A 245 -23.72 10.41 -0.41
N GLU A 246 -23.49 10.01 -1.65
CA GLU A 246 -24.16 8.90 -2.33
C GLU A 246 -23.79 7.58 -1.66
N ASP A 247 -22.50 7.35 -1.41
CA ASP A 247 -21.99 6.15 -0.78
C ASP A 247 -22.51 6.03 0.67
N LEU A 248 -22.54 7.13 1.44
CA LEU A 248 -23.14 7.18 2.78
C LEU A 248 -24.62 6.76 2.78
N LYS A 249 -25.38 7.21 1.78
CA LYS A 249 -26.80 6.84 1.64
C LYS A 249 -26.94 5.36 1.30
N ALA A 250 -26.13 4.85 0.38
CA ALA A 250 -26.13 3.43 0.01
C ALA A 250 -25.81 2.55 1.23
N PHE A 251 -24.77 2.91 2.00
CA PHE A 251 -24.40 2.24 3.24
C PHE A 251 -25.55 2.23 4.25
N GLN A 252 -26.13 3.41 4.54
CA GLN A 252 -27.25 3.53 5.48
C GLN A 252 -28.46 2.71 5.02
N SER A 253 -28.76 2.70 3.72
CA SER A 253 -29.85 1.92 3.15
C SER A 253 -29.65 0.41 3.32
N LYS A 254 -28.41 -0.07 3.20
CA LYS A 254 -28.07 -1.50 3.32
C LYS A 254 -28.01 -1.98 4.76
N HIS A 255 -27.45 -1.18 5.67
CA HIS A 255 -27.17 -1.59 7.05
C HIS A 255 -28.18 -1.09 8.08
N GLY A 256 -29.06 -0.14 7.72
CA GLY A 256 -30.05 0.44 8.63
C GLY A 256 -29.49 1.43 9.65
N PHE A 257 -28.17 1.67 9.66
CA PHE A 257 -27.50 2.67 10.49
C PHE A 257 -26.25 3.21 9.78
N LEU A 258 -25.77 4.38 10.23
CA LEU A 258 -24.46 4.90 9.82
C LEU A 258 -23.40 4.35 10.77
N HIS A 259 -22.38 3.69 10.21
CA HIS A 259 -21.32 3.08 11.02
C HIS A 259 -20.58 4.15 11.87
N PRO A 260 -20.23 3.88 13.15
CA PRO A 260 -19.56 4.85 14.01
C PRO A 260 -18.26 5.43 13.42
N ILE A 261 -17.44 4.62 12.74
CA ILE A 261 -16.22 5.09 12.03
C ILE A 261 -16.58 6.06 10.91
N VAL A 262 -17.70 5.84 10.23
CA VAL A 262 -18.19 6.71 9.16
C VAL A 262 -18.67 8.05 9.72
N ILE A 263 -19.35 8.02 10.88
CA ILE A 263 -19.73 9.22 11.63
C ILE A 263 -18.49 9.93 12.17
N GLU A 264 -17.53 9.20 12.73
CA GLU A 264 -16.31 9.75 13.30
C GLU A 264 -15.44 10.38 12.23
N ASN A 265 -15.21 9.72 11.09
CA ASN A 265 -14.57 10.32 9.93
C ASN A 265 -15.35 11.57 9.52
N TYR A 266 -16.65 11.49 9.27
CA TYR A 266 -17.47 12.64 8.90
C TYR A 266 -17.41 13.82 9.91
N LEU A 267 -17.30 13.53 11.21
CA LEU A 267 -17.22 14.53 12.29
C LEU A 267 -15.79 15.05 12.54
N GLN A 268 -14.75 14.24 12.37
CA GLN A 268 -13.35 14.64 12.48
C GLN A 268 -12.98 15.69 11.42
N TYR A 269 -13.74 15.79 10.33
CA TYR A 269 -13.58 16.83 9.30
C TYR A 269 -14.48 18.06 9.51
N LYS A 270 -15.19 18.19 10.65
CA LYS A 270 -15.73 19.50 11.05
C LYS A 270 -14.57 20.39 11.51
N PRO A 271 -14.32 21.56 10.88
CA PRO A 271 -13.11 22.38 11.07
C PRO A 271 -12.78 22.80 12.50
N LEU A 272 -13.78 22.84 13.38
CA LEU A 272 -13.70 23.45 14.71
C LEU A 272 -12.85 22.64 15.71
N TRP A 273 -12.90 21.31 15.67
CA TRP A 273 -12.20 20.49 16.68
C TRP A 273 -10.68 20.45 16.44
N ARG A 274 -10.25 20.37 15.17
CA ARG A 274 -8.83 20.41 14.80
C ARG A 274 -8.17 21.72 15.19
N GLN A 275 -8.84 22.86 15.05
CA GLN A 275 -8.26 24.15 15.46
C GLN A 275 -7.95 24.20 16.97
N GLN A 276 -8.73 23.52 17.81
CA GLN A 276 -8.49 23.44 19.26
C GLN A 276 -7.42 22.42 19.62
N VAL A 277 -7.39 21.25 18.99
CA VAL A 277 -6.35 20.24 19.21
C VAL A 277 -4.99 20.74 18.72
N PHE A 278 -4.90 21.35 17.53
CA PHE A 278 -3.65 21.92 17.02
C PHE A 278 -3.16 23.15 17.81
N LYS A 279 -4.05 24.01 18.30
CA LYS A 279 -3.66 25.10 19.22
C LYS A 279 -3.08 24.57 20.53
N THR A 280 -3.62 23.46 21.01
CA THR A 280 -3.17 22.81 22.24
C THR A 280 -1.83 22.09 21.99
N PHE A 281 -1.69 21.38 20.87
CA PHE A 281 -0.45 20.68 20.49
C PHE A 281 0.72 21.64 20.20
N ARG A 282 0.49 22.75 19.48
CA ARG A 282 1.52 23.78 19.23
C ARG A 282 1.99 24.49 20.50
N LYS A 283 1.11 24.65 21.49
CA LYS A 283 1.49 25.22 22.79
C LYS A 283 2.41 24.30 23.60
N ILE A 284 2.39 23.00 23.33
CA ILE A 284 3.10 21.99 24.13
C ILE A 284 4.41 21.57 23.45
N ASN A 285 4.59 21.80 22.13
CA ASN A 285 5.76 21.30 21.40
C ASN A 285 6.31 22.29 20.36
N PRO A 286 7.27 23.17 20.73
CA PRO A 286 7.90 24.15 19.82
C PRO A 286 8.79 23.54 18.71
N TRP A 287 8.99 22.22 18.71
CA TRP A 287 9.88 21.50 17.79
C TRP A 287 9.36 21.42 16.34
N VAL A 288 8.08 21.70 16.12
CA VAL A 288 7.39 21.56 14.81
C VAL A 288 8.00 22.44 13.71
N ASP A 289 8.59 23.58 14.06
CA ASP A 289 9.11 24.52 13.05
C ASP A 289 10.48 24.12 12.47
N ASN A 290 11.23 23.25 13.14
CA ASN A 290 12.54 22.75 12.66
C ASN A 290 12.44 21.53 11.72
N VAL A 291 11.26 20.90 11.64
CA VAL A 291 11.01 19.67 10.86
C VAL A 291 10.54 19.98 9.43
N LEU A 292 10.19 21.23 9.13
CA LEU A 292 9.60 21.64 7.85
C LEU A 292 10.62 21.78 6.70
N LYS A 293 11.92 21.94 7.00
CA LYS A 293 12.94 22.16 5.97
C LYS A 293 13.30 20.90 5.15
N PRO A 294 13.44 19.70 5.75
CA PRO A 294 13.63 18.44 5.01
C PRO A 294 12.44 18.03 4.11
N GLN A 295 11.27 18.65 4.28
CA GLN A 295 10.03 18.29 3.58
C GLN A 295 9.98 18.78 2.13
N ILE A 296 10.69 19.87 1.84
CA ILE A 296 10.85 20.41 0.47
C ILE A 296 11.81 19.50 -0.31
N GLU A 297 12.88 19.03 0.33
CA GLU A 297 13.89 18.17 -0.28
C GLU A 297 13.33 16.77 -0.62
N LEU A 298 12.44 16.20 0.21
CA LEU A 298 11.75 14.93 -0.12
C LEU A 298 10.81 15.08 -1.32
N TYR A 299 10.03 16.17 -1.38
CA TYR A 299 9.14 16.43 -2.52
C TYR A 299 9.93 16.71 -3.81
N GLU A 300 11.07 17.40 -3.72
CA GLU A 300 12.00 17.62 -4.84
C GLU A 300 12.76 16.34 -5.24
N MET A 301 13.11 15.48 -4.29
CA MET A 301 13.71 14.16 -4.56
C MET A 301 12.71 13.24 -5.26
N LEU A 302 11.46 13.16 -4.78
CA LEU A 302 10.40 12.36 -5.42
C LEU A 302 10.06 12.88 -6.82
N ASN A 303 10.11 14.20 -7.05
CA ASN A 303 9.88 14.79 -8.37
C ASN A 303 11.12 14.76 -9.30
N SER A 304 12.34 14.67 -8.79
CA SER A 304 13.54 14.56 -9.63
C SER A 304 13.78 13.12 -10.11
N LEU A 305 13.34 12.11 -9.35
CA LEU A 305 13.36 10.71 -9.76
C LEU A 305 12.38 10.39 -10.90
N SER A 306 11.33 11.19 -11.09
CA SER A 306 10.34 11.02 -12.16
C SER A 306 10.69 11.72 -13.48
N VAL A 307 11.70 12.61 -13.48
CA VAL A 307 12.11 13.40 -14.66
C VAL A 307 13.39 12.85 -15.33
N GLY A 308 14.01 11.82 -14.73
CA GLY A 308 15.28 11.22 -15.19
C GLY A 308 15.16 9.90 -15.97
N ILE A 309 13.98 9.52 -16.46
CA ILE A 309 13.74 8.33 -17.30
C ILE A 309 13.19 8.76 -18.65
#